data_AF-A0A4P5YVD1-F1
#
_entry.id   AF-A0A4P5YVD1-F1
#
_cell.length_a   1.000
_cell.length_b   1.000
_cell.length_c   1.000
_cell.angle_alpha   90.00
_cell.angle_beta   90.00
_cell.angle_gamma   90.00
#
_symmetry.space_group_name_H-M   'P 1'
#
loop_
_entity.id
_entity.type
_entity.pdbx_description
1 polymer ?
#
loop_
_entity_poly.entity_id
_entity_poly.type
_entity_poly.pdbx_seq_one_letter_code
_entity_poly.pdbx_strand_id
1 'polypeptide(L)'
;MGLRPHFRRVARLYDAEVMHARLWPKAHRFTHTAFACAVEPAEFKELGRGRWLLGRRWSPYAFRDQDFLPAAPLFQPEGPPQSFGASPADLEARVRAFCAAQGEPLPPEARVTLVAMPRAFGKSYNPASFLLVTVGGELRCGIAEVHNTFGERKAWFLGAACRQVDEAGRPCLRLRTPKRFYVSPFSGLDTEFAFTLRLPDARLAVGVDHYEGGRLTLVSAWTGREVPCTDGRLLWLTVKTPFLILKVIALIHLHAAWLWLVKKLPFRRKGDDIPLQRNLRHPTPELTRPS
;
A
#
# COMPACT_ATOMS: atom_id res chain seq x y z
N MET A 1 -34.37 18.49 21.88
CA MET A 1 -33.84 18.05 20.58
C MET A 1 -32.46 17.45 20.84
N GLY A 2 -32.39 16.13 21.03
CA GLY A 2 -31.24 15.44 21.60
C GLY A 2 -30.02 15.49 20.68
N LEU A 3 -28.91 16.03 21.21
CA LEU A 3 -27.57 15.90 20.64
C LEU A 3 -27.25 14.41 20.51
N ARG A 4 -27.33 13.87 19.29
CA ARG A 4 -26.77 12.55 18.99
C ARG A 4 -25.27 12.64 19.28
N PRO A 5 -24.70 11.80 20.16
CA PRO A 5 -23.27 11.78 20.38
C PRO A 5 -22.60 11.53 19.03
N HIS A 6 -21.78 12.49 18.58
CA HIS A 6 -20.88 12.27 17.45
C HIS A 6 -19.88 11.21 17.87
N PHE A 7 -20.22 9.94 17.66
CA PHE A 7 -19.23 8.87 17.66
C PHE A 7 -18.22 9.21 16.55
N ARG A 8 -17.09 9.77 16.97
CA ARG A 8 -15.92 10.01 16.11
C ARG A 8 -15.61 8.70 15.39
N ARG A 9 -15.63 8.72 14.05
CA ARG A 9 -15.45 7.51 13.24
C ARG A 9 -13.99 7.05 13.31
N VAL A 10 -13.73 6.07 14.16
CA VAL A 10 -12.38 5.50 14.41
C VAL A 10 -11.74 4.88 13.16
N ALA A 11 -12.56 4.40 12.20
CA ALA A 11 -12.08 3.88 10.92
C ALA A 11 -13.13 4.07 9.82
N ARG A 12 -12.68 4.45 8.63
CA ARG A 12 -13.48 4.44 7.40
C ARG A 12 -13.23 3.14 6.64
N LEU A 13 -14.28 2.51 6.13
CA LEU A 13 -14.23 1.27 5.35
C LEU A 13 -14.64 1.57 3.92
N TYR A 14 -13.96 0.97 2.95
CA TYR A 14 -14.24 1.12 1.53
C TYR A 14 -14.55 -0.23 0.90
N ASP A 15 -15.71 -0.37 0.26
CA ASP A 15 -15.95 -1.44 -0.72
C ASP A 15 -15.20 -1.03 -1.98
N ALA A 16 -14.16 -1.78 -2.32
CA ALA A 16 -13.12 -1.34 -3.23
C ALA A 16 -12.79 -2.40 -4.28
N GLU A 17 -12.06 -1.98 -5.30
CA GLU A 17 -11.55 -2.85 -6.35
C GLU A 17 -10.11 -2.46 -6.66
N VAL A 18 -9.32 -3.46 -7.02
CA VAL A 18 -7.99 -3.27 -7.57
C VAL A 18 -8.05 -3.63 -9.05
N MET A 19 -7.68 -2.67 -9.89
CA MET A 19 -7.59 -2.82 -11.32
C MET A 19 -6.13 -2.78 -11.74
N HIS A 20 -5.73 -3.71 -12.60
CA HIS A 20 -4.47 -3.68 -13.30
C HIS A 20 -4.73 -3.76 -14.80
N ALA A 21 -4.21 -2.79 -15.55
CA ALA A 21 -4.25 -2.74 -17.00
C ALA A 21 -2.83 -2.64 -17.54
N ARG A 22 -2.29 -3.76 -18.01
CA ARG A 22 -1.07 -3.77 -18.81
C ARG A 22 -1.42 -3.25 -20.21
N LEU A 23 -0.72 -2.21 -20.64
CA LEU A 23 -0.89 -1.57 -21.95
C LEU A 23 0.18 -2.05 -22.95
N TRP A 24 1.33 -2.52 -22.45
CA TRP A 24 2.46 -2.97 -23.26
C TRP A 24 3.21 -4.15 -22.61
N PRO A 25 3.82 -5.09 -23.38
CA PRO A 25 3.78 -5.23 -24.84
C PRO A 25 2.47 -5.80 -25.38
N LYS A 26 1.69 -6.47 -24.54
CA LYS A 26 0.37 -6.98 -24.88
C LYS A 26 -0.66 -6.41 -23.90
N ALA A 27 -1.74 -5.89 -24.45
CA ALA A 27 -2.83 -5.35 -23.66
C ALA A 27 -3.49 -6.48 -22.85
N HIS A 28 -3.59 -6.29 -21.55
CA HIS A 28 -4.31 -7.20 -20.66
C HIS A 28 -4.83 -6.42 -19.47
N ARG A 29 -6.11 -6.60 -19.15
CA ARG A 29 -6.76 -5.92 -18.03
C ARG A 29 -7.49 -6.91 -17.17
N PHE A 30 -7.32 -6.79 -15.86
CA PHE A 30 -8.12 -7.51 -14.89
C PHE A 30 -8.50 -6.57 -13.74
N THR A 31 -9.61 -6.88 -13.10
CA THR A 31 -10.11 -6.15 -11.94
C THR A 31 -10.67 -7.16 -10.96
N HIS A 32 -10.35 -7.01 -9.69
CA HIS A 32 -10.87 -7.87 -8.64
C HIS A 32 -11.33 -7.03 -7.45
N THR A 33 -12.35 -7.54 -6.76
CA THR A 33 -12.83 -6.91 -5.53
C THR A 33 -11.77 -6.99 -4.45
N ALA A 34 -11.73 -5.95 -3.65
CA ALA A 34 -10.95 -5.84 -2.45
C ALA A 34 -11.75 -5.01 -1.45
N PHE A 35 -11.13 -4.66 -0.33
CA PHE A 35 -11.63 -3.60 0.53
C PHE A 35 -10.44 -2.86 1.10
N ALA A 36 -10.65 -1.64 1.56
CA ALA A 36 -9.63 -0.86 2.23
C ALA A 36 -10.19 -0.27 3.51
N CYS A 37 -9.33 0.03 4.47
CA CYS A 37 -9.67 0.94 5.54
C CYS A 37 -8.79 2.18 5.48
N ALA A 38 -9.34 3.32 5.85
CA ALA A 38 -8.58 4.50 6.24
C ALA A 38 -8.72 4.73 7.75
N VAL A 39 -7.60 4.78 8.46
CA VAL A 39 -7.56 4.86 9.93
C VAL A 39 -6.39 5.72 10.39
N GLU A 40 -6.60 6.56 11.40
CA GLU A 40 -5.51 7.30 12.03
C GLU A 40 -4.73 6.35 12.99
N PRO A 41 -3.39 6.23 12.88
CA PRO A 41 -2.61 5.39 13.80
C PRO A 41 -2.79 5.75 15.28
N ALA A 42 -2.97 7.04 15.58
CA ALA A 42 -3.29 7.53 16.93
C ALA A 42 -4.56 6.89 17.51
N GLU A 43 -5.50 6.49 16.66
CA GLU A 43 -6.78 5.90 17.03
C GLU A 43 -6.73 4.36 17.09
N PHE A 44 -5.57 3.73 16.86
CA PHE A 44 -5.45 2.27 16.93
C PHE A 44 -5.86 1.69 18.27
N LYS A 45 -5.62 2.40 19.38
CA LYS A 45 -6.02 1.97 20.73
C LYS A 45 -7.55 1.99 20.94
N GLU A 46 -8.24 2.82 20.17
CA GLU A 46 -9.69 2.98 20.21
C GLU A 46 -10.40 1.96 19.32
N LEU A 47 -9.67 1.31 18.39
CA LEU A 47 -10.19 0.21 17.58
C LEU A 47 -10.64 -0.94 18.50
N GLY A 48 -11.95 -1.22 18.49
CA GLY A 48 -12.57 -2.28 19.27
C GLY A 48 -13.52 -1.78 20.37
N ARG A 49 -13.53 -0.47 20.68
CA ARG A 49 -14.55 0.12 21.57
C ARG A 49 -15.91 0.14 20.86
N GLY A 50 -16.68 -0.94 21.04
CA GLY A 50 -18.01 -1.14 20.45
C GLY A 50 -18.04 -2.00 19.18
N ARG A 51 -16.95 -2.70 18.84
CA ARG A 51 -16.85 -3.63 17.71
C ARG A 51 -16.01 -4.84 18.10
N TRP A 52 -16.48 -6.04 17.78
CA TRP A 52 -15.77 -7.27 18.15
C TRP A 52 -14.85 -7.78 17.02
N LEU A 53 -15.13 -7.41 15.76
CA LEU A 53 -14.35 -7.89 14.62
C LEU A 53 -13.12 -7.04 14.32
N LEU A 54 -13.16 -5.73 14.53
CA LEU A 54 -12.04 -4.82 14.26
C LEU A 54 -11.44 -4.27 15.55
N GLY A 55 -10.15 -4.54 15.77
CA GLY A 55 -9.45 -4.06 16.95
C GLY A 55 -7.94 -3.94 16.75
N ARG A 56 -7.22 -3.92 17.88
CA ARG A 56 -5.74 -3.87 17.90
C ARG A 56 -5.10 -5.22 18.24
N ARG A 57 -5.76 -6.04 19.07
CA ARG A 57 -5.25 -7.34 19.54
C ARG A 57 -6.39 -8.35 19.69
N TRP A 58 -6.13 -9.62 19.38
CA TRP A 58 -7.06 -10.76 19.49
C TRP A 58 -8.37 -10.66 18.68
N SER A 59 -8.54 -9.65 17.82
CA SER A 59 -9.67 -9.53 16.90
C SER A 59 -9.40 -10.22 15.55
N PRO A 60 -10.44 -10.75 14.87
CA PRO A 60 -10.33 -11.28 13.51
C PRO A 60 -9.71 -10.29 12.52
N TYR A 61 -10.06 -9.00 12.63
CA TYR A 61 -9.38 -7.92 11.94
C TYR A 61 -8.59 -7.06 12.91
N ALA A 62 -7.31 -6.84 12.60
CA ALA A 62 -6.46 -6.06 13.47
C ALA A 62 -5.52 -5.12 12.70
N PHE A 63 -5.41 -3.89 13.18
CA PHE A 63 -4.29 -3.02 12.84
C PHE A 63 -3.21 -3.13 13.92
N ARG A 64 -1.98 -3.43 13.49
CA ARG A 64 -0.83 -3.44 14.38
C ARG A 64 0.23 -2.52 13.82
N ASP A 65 0.82 -1.72 14.68
CA ASP A 65 1.87 -0.79 14.32
C ASP A 65 2.97 -1.48 13.52
N GLN A 66 3.49 -2.61 14.01
CA GLN A 66 4.58 -3.37 13.39
C GLN A 66 4.34 -3.82 11.94
N ASP A 67 3.11 -3.75 11.45
CA ASP A 67 2.77 -4.18 10.09
C ASP A 67 3.13 -3.15 9.03
N PHE A 68 3.35 -1.90 9.43
CA PHE A 68 3.52 -0.76 8.54
C PHE A 68 4.79 0.01 8.90
N LEU A 69 5.63 0.31 7.91
CA LEU A 69 6.89 1.01 8.12
C LEU A 69 7.76 0.46 9.25
N PRO A 70 8.00 -0.87 9.36
CA PRO A 70 8.85 -1.39 10.41
C PRO A 70 10.26 -0.81 10.31
N ALA A 71 10.87 -0.54 11.45
CA ALA A 71 12.27 -0.14 11.52
C ALA A 71 13.15 -1.38 11.22
N ALA A 72 13.96 -1.30 10.18
CA ALA A 72 14.91 -2.32 9.79
C ALA A 72 16.09 -1.68 9.04
N PRO A 73 17.30 -2.29 9.08
CA PRO A 73 18.40 -1.85 8.24
C PRO A 73 18.02 -1.84 6.75
N LEU A 74 18.53 -0.84 6.03
CA LEU A 74 18.31 -0.72 4.59
C LEU A 74 19.38 -1.50 3.83
N PHE A 75 18.93 -2.35 2.92
CA PHE A 75 19.78 -2.96 1.92
C PHE A 75 20.08 -1.95 0.81
N GLN A 76 21.37 -1.69 0.58
CA GLN A 76 21.90 -0.76 -0.42
C GLN A 76 21.16 0.60 -0.41
N PRO A 77 21.34 1.39 0.67
CA PRO A 77 20.67 2.68 0.78
C PRO A 77 21.07 3.62 -0.35
N GLU A 78 20.12 4.40 -0.85
CA GLU A 78 20.34 5.42 -1.87
C GLU A 78 19.45 6.64 -1.65
N GLY A 79 19.89 7.78 -2.17
CA GLY A 79 19.14 9.03 -2.08
C GLY A 79 19.11 9.58 -0.64
N PRO A 80 18.08 10.36 -0.28
CA PRO A 80 17.97 10.95 1.06
C PRO A 80 17.92 9.86 2.14
N PRO A 81 18.54 10.11 3.30
CA PRO A 81 18.54 9.14 4.39
C PRO A 81 17.11 8.82 4.83
N GLN A 82 16.87 7.56 5.20
CA GLN A 82 15.60 7.14 5.77
C GLN A 82 15.82 6.71 7.21
N SER A 83 14.98 7.22 8.11
CA SER A 83 14.91 6.82 9.50
C SER A 83 13.50 6.36 9.81
N PHE A 84 13.38 5.29 10.58
CA PHE A 84 12.09 4.77 11.06
C PHE A 84 12.02 4.84 12.59
N GLY A 85 12.88 5.64 13.22
CA GLY A 85 13.02 5.72 14.68
C GLY A 85 13.68 4.49 15.30
N ALA A 86 13.82 4.49 16.63
CA ALA A 86 14.25 3.32 17.40
C ALA A 86 13.07 2.34 17.62
N SER A 87 13.33 1.03 17.58
CA SER A 87 12.30 0.00 17.84
C SER A 87 11.87 0.01 19.32
N PRO A 88 10.58 -0.14 19.70
CA PRO A 88 9.37 -0.24 18.90
C PRO A 88 8.50 1.04 19.03
N ALA A 89 8.95 2.17 18.49
CA ALA A 89 8.10 3.37 18.44
C ALA A 89 6.79 3.07 17.70
N ASP A 90 5.66 3.70 18.07
CA ASP A 90 4.38 3.52 17.38
C ASP A 90 4.44 4.00 15.91
N LEU A 91 3.46 3.61 15.09
CA LEU A 91 3.48 3.92 13.65
C LEU A 91 3.56 5.43 13.37
N GLU A 92 2.94 6.26 14.19
CA GLU A 92 2.99 7.71 14.01
C GLU A 92 4.40 8.25 14.22
N ALA A 93 5.09 7.81 15.28
CA ALA A 93 6.48 8.18 15.53
C ALA A 93 7.40 7.75 14.37
N ARG A 94 7.17 6.58 13.78
CA ARG A 94 7.96 6.13 12.62
C ARG A 94 7.71 6.97 11.37
N VAL A 95 6.47 7.41 11.13
CA VAL A 95 6.16 8.36 10.05
C VAL A 95 6.85 9.70 10.28
N ARG A 96 6.79 10.24 11.50
CA ARG A 96 7.47 11.51 11.84
C ARG A 96 8.98 11.41 11.65
N ALA A 97 9.60 10.31 12.10
CA ALA A 97 11.03 10.06 11.91
C ALA A 97 11.41 9.95 10.42
N PHE A 98 10.57 9.29 9.63
CA PHE A 98 10.78 9.16 8.18
C PHE A 98 10.70 10.52 7.49
N CYS A 99 9.65 11.29 7.75
CA CYS A 99 9.49 12.63 7.18
C CYS A 99 10.63 13.57 7.58
N ALA A 100 11.08 13.53 8.85
CA ALA A 100 12.22 14.32 9.31
C ALA A 100 13.53 13.94 8.59
N ALA A 101 13.79 12.64 8.38
CA ALA A 101 14.98 12.18 7.65
C ALA A 101 14.95 12.58 6.16
N GLN A 102 13.76 12.77 5.59
CA GLN A 102 13.57 13.29 4.24
C GLN A 102 13.66 14.83 4.15
N GLY A 103 13.95 15.52 5.27
CA GLY A 103 14.06 16.98 5.32
C GLY A 103 12.73 17.72 5.48
N GLU A 104 11.63 17.01 5.74
CA GLU A 104 10.30 17.60 5.95
C GLU A 104 9.70 17.18 7.30
N PRO A 105 10.25 17.65 8.43
CA PRO A 105 9.70 17.33 9.75
C PRO A 105 8.23 17.76 9.86
N LEU A 106 7.44 16.93 10.53
CA LEU A 106 6.00 17.16 10.69
C LEU A 106 5.71 18.01 11.92
N PRO A 107 4.85 19.04 11.83
CA PRO A 107 4.46 19.81 13.00
C PRO A 107 3.60 18.97 13.96
N PRO A 108 3.47 19.36 15.25
CA PRO A 108 2.73 18.58 16.26
C PRO A 108 1.30 18.23 15.85
N GLU A 109 0.59 19.17 15.24
CA GLU A 109 -0.80 19.05 14.80
C GLU A 109 -0.99 18.19 13.53
N ALA A 110 0.09 17.69 12.93
CA ALA A 110 0.01 16.83 11.76
C ALA A 110 -0.74 15.54 12.09
N ARG A 111 -1.68 15.15 11.22
CA ARG A 111 -2.44 13.91 11.32
C ARG A 111 -1.98 12.92 10.29
N VAL A 112 -1.81 11.67 10.69
CA VAL A 112 -1.45 10.57 9.79
C VAL A 112 -2.69 9.73 9.53
N THR A 113 -3.02 9.49 8.28
CA THR A 113 -4.06 8.54 7.85
C THR A 113 -3.40 7.37 7.14
N LEU A 114 -3.54 6.16 7.69
CA LEU A 114 -3.14 4.93 7.04
C LEU A 114 -4.27 4.43 6.14
N VAL A 115 -3.96 4.17 4.88
CA VAL A 115 -4.80 3.45 3.91
C VAL A 115 -4.20 2.07 3.67
N ALA A 116 -4.86 1.05 4.19
CA ALA A 116 -4.42 -0.33 4.10
C ALA A 116 -5.59 -1.29 4.39
N MET A 117 -5.38 -2.58 4.11
CA MET A 117 -6.21 -3.65 4.67
C MET A 117 -5.75 -3.96 6.10
N PRO A 118 -6.67 -4.19 7.05
CA PRO A 118 -6.31 -4.76 8.35
C PRO A 118 -5.74 -6.16 8.15
N ARG A 119 -5.04 -6.68 9.17
CA ARG A 119 -4.84 -8.13 9.26
C ARG A 119 -6.19 -8.83 9.21
N ALA A 120 -6.27 -10.00 8.59
CA ALA A 120 -7.40 -10.90 8.66
C ALA A 120 -6.93 -12.24 9.27
N PHE A 121 -7.61 -12.70 10.32
CA PHE A 121 -7.31 -13.93 11.06
C PHE A 121 -5.82 -14.07 11.40
N GLY A 122 -5.24 -12.97 11.90
CA GLY A 122 -3.85 -12.92 12.34
C GLY A 122 -2.81 -12.71 11.23
N LYS A 123 -3.19 -12.64 9.94
CA LYS A 123 -2.25 -12.46 8.82
C LYS A 123 -2.45 -11.12 8.11
N SER A 124 -1.36 -10.45 7.74
CA SER A 124 -1.39 -9.22 6.94
C SER A 124 -1.06 -9.55 5.49
N TYR A 125 -1.85 -9.01 4.55
CA TYR A 125 -1.70 -9.27 3.12
C TYR A 125 -1.80 -7.96 2.32
N ASN A 126 -1.01 -6.96 2.70
CA ASN A 126 -0.97 -5.68 2.00
C ASN A 126 0.14 -5.71 0.92
N PRO A 127 -0.18 -5.75 -0.38
CA PRO A 127 0.83 -5.57 -1.42
C PRO A 127 1.38 -4.14 -1.45
N ALA A 128 0.56 -3.19 -1.00
CA ALA A 128 0.98 -1.83 -0.71
C ALA A 128 0.13 -1.25 0.43
N SER A 129 0.70 -0.28 1.13
CA SER A 129 0.02 0.55 2.11
C SER A 129 0.44 2.02 1.92
N PHE A 130 -0.45 2.94 2.23
CA PHE A 130 -0.23 4.36 1.99
C PHE A 130 -0.48 5.14 3.26
N LEU A 131 0.47 5.97 3.67
CA LEU A 131 0.30 6.89 4.79
C LEU A 131 0.21 8.30 4.24
N LEU A 132 -0.86 9.00 4.56
CA LEU A 132 -1.12 10.36 4.11
C LEU A 132 -1.10 11.29 5.31
N VAL A 133 -0.34 12.37 5.20
CA VAL A 133 -0.20 13.32 6.28
C VAL A 133 -0.95 14.59 5.94
N THR A 134 -1.78 15.07 6.88
CA THR A 134 -2.46 16.35 6.77
C THR A 134 -2.07 17.31 7.87
N VAL A 135 -2.11 18.61 7.56
CA VAL A 135 -1.93 19.71 8.51
C VAL A 135 -3.07 20.69 8.27
N GLY A 136 -3.86 20.99 9.29
CA GLY A 136 -5.06 21.84 9.12
C GLY A 136 -6.11 21.26 8.15
N GLY A 137 -6.08 19.94 7.88
CA GLY A 137 -6.94 19.28 6.90
C GLY A 137 -6.38 19.24 5.47
N GLU A 138 -5.28 19.94 5.19
CA GLU A 138 -4.65 19.95 3.87
C GLU A 138 -3.62 18.83 3.71
N LEU A 139 -3.56 18.21 2.52
CA LEU A 139 -2.61 17.15 2.20
C LEU A 139 -1.17 17.69 2.14
N ARG A 140 -0.35 17.32 3.12
CA ARG A 140 1.04 17.78 3.27
C ARG A 140 2.03 16.82 2.61
N CYS A 141 1.98 15.52 2.90
CA CYS A 141 2.89 14.57 2.28
C CYS A 141 2.30 13.15 2.34
N GLY A 142 2.99 12.22 1.70
CA GLY A 142 2.60 10.82 1.65
C GLY A 142 3.78 9.89 1.71
N ILE A 143 3.54 8.67 2.18
CA ILE A 143 4.49 7.56 2.11
C ILE A 143 3.77 6.39 1.46
N ALA A 144 4.31 5.89 0.35
CA ALA A 144 3.88 4.64 -0.25
C ALA A 144 4.83 3.53 0.20
N GLU A 145 4.34 2.50 0.87
CA GLU A 145 5.11 1.31 1.20
C GLU A 145 4.61 0.14 0.36
N VAL A 146 5.45 -0.40 -0.51
CA VAL A 146 5.13 -1.56 -1.37
C VAL A 146 5.87 -2.78 -0.87
N HIS A 147 5.17 -3.92 -0.85
CA HIS A 147 5.67 -5.22 -0.42
C HIS A 147 5.73 -6.15 -1.64
N ASN A 148 6.67 -7.09 -1.62
CA ASN A 148 6.68 -8.18 -2.60
C ASN A 148 6.33 -9.53 -1.95
N THR A 149 6.19 -10.55 -2.79
CA THR A 149 5.84 -11.91 -2.36
C THR A 149 6.94 -12.61 -1.54
N PHE A 150 8.13 -12.01 -1.44
CA PHE A 150 9.26 -12.52 -0.66
C PHE A 150 9.35 -11.89 0.73
N GLY A 151 8.44 -10.97 1.07
CA GLY A 151 8.42 -10.27 2.36
C GLY A 151 9.31 -9.03 2.41
N GLU A 152 9.98 -8.69 1.31
CA GLU A 152 10.77 -7.46 1.18
C GLU A 152 9.84 -6.25 1.06
N ARG A 153 10.31 -5.09 1.54
CA ARG A 153 9.52 -3.86 1.60
C ARG A 153 10.34 -2.65 1.18
N LYS A 154 9.72 -1.73 0.45
CA LYS A 154 10.32 -0.44 0.10
C LYS A 154 9.33 0.68 0.33
N ALA A 155 9.82 1.81 0.86
CA ALA A 155 9.04 3.02 1.05
C ALA A 155 9.51 4.13 0.09
N TRP A 156 8.56 4.89 -0.44
CA TRP A 156 8.79 6.11 -1.21
C TRP A 156 8.14 7.28 -0.51
N PHE A 157 8.86 8.39 -0.42
CA PHE A 157 8.38 9.64 0.15
C PHE A 157 7.81 10.55 -0.94
N LEU A 158 6.58 11.04 -0.74
CA LEU A 158 5.92 12.03 -1.59
C LEU A 158 5.80 13.34 -0.81
N GLY A 159 6.85 14.16 -0.88
CA GLY A 159 6.99 15.43 -0.15
C GLY A 159 6.26 16.62 -0.79
N ALA A 160 6.62 17.83 -0.36
CA ALA A 160 6.04 19.09 -0.83
C ALA A 160 6.15 19.27 -2.36
N ALA A 161 7.27 18.88 -2.95
CA ALA A 161 7.49 18.95 -4.41
C ALA A 161 6.54 18.05 -5.22
N CYS A 162 5.90 17.07 -4.58
CA CYS A 162 4.96 16.15 -5.22
C CYS A 162 3.52 16.69 -5.20
N ARG A 163 3.23 17.80 -4.51
CA ARG A 163 1.87 18.33 -4.39
C ARG A 163 1.42 18.95 -5.69
N GLN A 164 0.24 18.53 -6.13
CA GLN A 164 -0.38 19.00 -7.35
C GLN A 164 -1.90 19.09 -7.16
N VAL A 165 -2.54 19.82 -8.05
CA VAL A 165 -4.01 19.81 -8.20
C VAL A 165 -4.32 18.95 -9.42
N ASP A 166 -5.21 17.97 -9.27
CA ASP A 166 -5.63 17.15 -10.40
C ASP A 166 -6.61 17.90 -11.33
N GLU A 167 -6.93 17.29 -12.48
CA GLU A 167 -7.82 17.88 -13.49
C GLU A 167 -9.21 18.23 -12.95
N ALA A 168 -9.63 17.61 -11.84
CA ALA A 168 -10.89 17.91 -11.18
C ALA A 168 -10.75 18.95 -10.05
N GLY A 169 -9.63 19.67 -9.98
CA GLY A 169 -9.38 20.70 -8.98
C GLY A 169 -9.06 20.15 -7.58
N ARG A 170 -8.74 18.86 -7.43
CA ARG A 170 -8.53 18.24 -6.11
C ARG A 170 -7.05 18.14 -5.76
N PRO A 171 -6.64 18.46 -4.52
CA PRO A 171 -5.28 18.23 -4.06
C PRO A 171 -4.88 16.75 -4.16
N CYS A 172 -3.69 16.50 -4.68
CA CYS A 172 -3.10 15.17 -4.79
C CYS A 172 -1.58 15.23 -4.64
N LEU A 173 -0.97 14.06 -4.42
CA LEU A 173 0.47 13.88 -4.48
C LEU A 173 0.78 13.03 -5.71
N ARG A 174 1.67 13.52 -6.58
CA ARG A 174 2.19 12.78 -7.72
C ARG A 174 3.70 12.67 -7.67
N LEU A 175 4.21 11.45 -7.76
CA LEU A 175 5.64 11.18 -7.79
C LEU A 175 5.93 10.13 -8.85
N ARG A 176 6.79 10.46 -9.81
CA ARG A 176 7.42 9.50 -10.72
C ARG A 176 8.86 9.26 -10.25
N THR A 177 9.22 8.00 -10.04
CA THR A 177 10.51 7.65 -9.41
C THR A 177 10.96 6.25 -9.79
N PRO A 178 12.29 5.99 -9.87
CA PRO A 178 12.80 4.64 -10.11
C PRO A 178 12.25 3.63 -9.10
N LYS A 179 11.79 2.49 -9.64
CA LYS A 179 11.26 1.37 -8.86
C LYS A 179 12.38 0.72 -8.07
N ARG A 180 13.45 0.27 -8.75
CA ARG A 180 14.62 -0.41 -8.15
C ARG A 180 14.22 -1.41 -7.04
N PHE A 181 13.15 -2.16 -7.31
CA PHE A 181 12.52 -3.09 -6.36
C PHE A 181 11.79 -4.20 -7.11
N TYR A 182 12.12 -5.46 -6.79
CA TYR A 182 11.55 -6.61 -7.47
C TYR A 182 10.15 -6.91 -6.91
N VAL A 183 9.12 -6.60 -7.68
CA VAL A 183 7.71 -6.85 -7.31
C VAL A 183 7.06 -7.96 -8.13
N SER A 184 7.62 -8.31 -9.29
CA SER A 184 7.06 -9.32 -10.20
C SER A 184 8.11 -9.83 -11.19
N PRO A 185 8.10 -11.13 -11.55
CA PRO A 185 8.94 -11.70 -12.61
C PRO A 185 8.65 -11.12 -14.01
N PHE A 186 7.54 -10.40 -14.17
CA PHE A 186 7.09 -9.83 -15.45
C PHE A 186 7.31 -8.32 -15.55
N SER A 187 8.12 -7.73 -14.67
CA SER A 187 8.48 -6.31 -14.70
C SER A 187 9.98 -6.17 -14.47
N GLY A 188 10.70 -5.54 -15.40
CA GLY A 188 12.14 -5.24 -15.20
C GLY A 188 12.37 -4.31 -14.01
N LEU A 189 13.59 -4.28 -13.46
CA LEU A 189 13.92 -3.37 -12.36
C LEU A 189 14.22 -1.95 -12.80
N ASP A 190 14.69 -1.77 -14.04
CA ASP A 190 14.88 -0.46 -14.69
C ASP A 190 13.54 0.09 -15.18
N THR A 191 12.66 0.34 -14.22
CA THR A 191 11.31 0.88 -14.42
C THR A 191 11.04 1.93 -13.38
N GLU A 192 10.04 2.75 -13.64
CA GLU A 192 9.61 3.79 -12.71
C GLU A 192 8.19 3.50 -12.22
N PHE A 193 7.94 3.82 -10.96
CA PHE A 193 6.59 3.98 -10.46
C PHE A 193 6.15 5.43 -10.60
N ALA A 194 4.91 5.63 -11.03
CA ALA A 194 4.21 6.90 -10.92
C ALA A 194 3.05 6.74 -9.93
N PHE A 195 3.25 7.25 -8.72
CA PHE A 195 2.24 7.27 -7.67
C PHE A 195 1.31 8.45 -7.85
N THR A 196 0.01 8.24 -7.66
CA THR A 196 -0.98 9.31 -7.50
C THR A 196 -1.81 9.03 -6.25
N LEU A 197 -1.58 9.82 -5.19
CA LEU A 197 -2.25 9.66 -3.91
C LEU A 197 -3.20 10.83 -3.65
N ARG A 198 -4.36 10.54 -3.07
CA ARG A 198 -5.37 11.53 -2.65
C ARG A 198 -5.82 11.20 -1.24
N LEU A 199 -6.24 12.22 -0.49
CA LEU A 199 -6.89 11.98 0.79
C LEU A 199 -8.17 11.17 0.58
N PRO A 200 -8.34 10.07 1.32
CA PRO A 200 -9.54 9.27 1.24
C PRO A 200 -10.67 10.00 1.98
N ASP A 201 -11.77 10.24 1.29
CA ASP A 201 -13.01 10.78 1.87
C ASP A 201 -14.20 9.88 1.48
N ALA A 202 -15.25 10.37 0.81
CA ALA A 202 -16.35 9.53 0.34
C ALA A 202 -15.90 8.49 -0.69
N ARG A 203 -14.70 8.68 -1.27
CA ARG A 203 -14.06 7.77 -2.22
C ARG A 203 -12.60 7.54 -1.88
N LEU A 204 -12.17 6.32 -2.10
CA LEU A 204 -10.77 5.93 -2.19
C LEU A 204 -10.32 6.01 -3.64
N ALA A 205 -9.15 6.62 -3.89
CA ALA A 205 -8.51 6.60 -5.20
C ALA A 205 -6.98 6.68 -5.06
N VAL A 206 -6.31 5.55 -5.25
CA VAL A 206 -4.85 5.43 -5.28
C VAL A 206 -4.42 4.87 -6.62
N GLY A 207 -3.46 5.55 -7.27
CA GLY A 207 -2.86 5.11 -8.53
C GLY A 207 -1.39 4.73 -8.36
N VAL A 208 -0.97 3.63 -8.98
CA VAL A 208 0.43 3.19 -9.06
C VAL A 208 0.72 2.68 -10.46
N ASP A 209 1.17 3.58 -11.31
CA ASP A 209 1.46 3.28 -12.70
C ASP A 209 2.92 2.87 -12.87
N HIS A 210 3.21 2.09 -13.90
CA HIS A 210 4.56 1.63 -14.24
C HIS A 210 4.98 2.22 -15.59
N TYR A 211 6.20 2.74 -15.62
CA TYR A 211 6.84 3.20 -16.83
C TYR A 211 8.11 2.38 -17.14
N GLU A 212 8.29 2.02 -18.40
CA GLU A 212 9.50 1.39 -18.95
C GLU A 212 10.03 2.26 -20.08
N GLY A 213 11.28 2.74 -19.98
CA GLY A 213 11.90 3.57 -21.02
C GLY A 213 11.06 4.80 -21.41
N GLY A 214 10.41 5.45 -20.44
CA GLY A 214 9.54 6.61 -20.71
C GLY A 214 8.09 6.27 -21.03
N ARG A 215 7.77 5.02 -21.39
CA ARG A 215 6.43 4.58 -21.82
C ARG A 215 5.61 4.03 -20.66
N LEU A 216 4.34 4.44 -20.57
CA LEU A 216 3.37 3.84 -19.64
C LEU A 216 3.06 2.39 -20.06
N THR A 217 3.46 1.41 -19.25
CA THR A 217 3.30 -0.02 -19.56
C THR A 217 2.20 -0.69 -18.74
N LEU A 218 1.94 -0.21 -17.53
CA LEU A 218 0.92 -0.77 -16.65
C LEU A 218 0.28 0.32 -15.81
N VAL A 219 -1.05 0.32 -15.76
CA VAL A 219 -1.84 1.18 -14.86
C VAL A 219 -2.37 0.32 -13.74
N SER A 220 -2.20 0.78 -12.49
CA SER A 220 -2.83 0.14 -11.32
C SER A 220 -3.65 1.15 -10.56
N ALA A 221 -4.89 0.78 -10.22
CA ALA A 221 -5.76 1.64 -9.44
C ALA A 221 -6.42 0.85 -8.31
N TRP A 222 -6.35 1.38 -7.09
CA TRP A 222 -7.16 0.94 -5.96
C TRP A 222 -8.22 2.00 -5.67
N THR A 223 -9.46 1.66 -6.00
CA THR A 223 -10.58 2.61 -5.93
C THR A 223 -11.76 2.02 -5.20
N GLY A 224 -12.54 2.85 -4.52
CA GLY A 224 -13.68 2.37 -3.75
C GLY A 224 -14.56 3.50 -3.23
N ARG A 225 -15.72 3.13 -2.68
CA ARG A 225 -16.65 4.07 -2.05
C ARG A 225 -16.70 3.80 -0.55
N GLU A 226 -16.78 4.86 0.25
CA GLU A 226 -16.92 4.70 1.70
C GLU A 226 -18.25 3.98 1.99
N VAL A 227 -18.18 2.98 2.86
CA VAL A 227 -19.32 2.26 3.40
C VAL A 227 -19.27 2.30 4.92
N PRO A 228 -20.43 2.16 5.61
CA PRO A 228 -20.43 2.07 7.07
C PRO A 228 -19.50 0.96 7.55
N CYS A 229 -18.51 1.32 8.37
CA CYS A 229 -17.63 0.35 9.00
C CYS A 229 -18.40 -0.33 10.13
N THR A 230 -19.07 -1.45 9.85
CA THR A 230 -19.77 -2.28 10.84
C THR A 230 -19.23 -3.70 10.79
N ASP A 231 -19.39 -4.45 11.88
CA ASP A 231 -18.94 -5.84 11.94
C ASP A 231 -19.59 -6.69 10.83
N GLY A 232 -20.89 -6.51 10.57
CA GLY A 232 -21.58 -7.17 9.48
C GLY A 232 -21.00 -6.84 8.09
N ARG A 233 -20.58 -5.58 7.86
CA ARG A 233 -19.94 -5.18 6.60
C ARG A 233 -18.53 -5.72 6.45
N LEU A 234 -17.73 -5.75 7.53
CA LEU A 234 -16.40 -6.36 7.52
C LEU A 234 -16.47 -7.86 7.21
N LEU A 235 -17.42 -8.56 7.84
CA LEU A 235 -17.65 -9.98 7.57
C LEU A 235 -18.11 -10.21 6.14
N TRP A 236 -19.08 -9.42 5.66
CA TRP A 236 -19.56 -9.49 4.27
C TRP A 236 -18.44 -9.29 3.26
N LEU A 237 -17.62 -8.25 3.41
CA LEU A 237 -16.49 -7.99 2.52
C LEU A 237 -15.45 -9.11 2.60
N THR A 238 -15.30 -9.74 3.76
CA THR A 238 -14.41 -10.89 3.94
C THR A 238 -14.95 -12.17 3.35
N VAL A 239 -16.25 -12.35 3.22
CA VAL A 239 -16.79 -13.47 2.45
C VAL A 239 -16.66 -13.16 0.95
N LYS A 240 -17.08 -11.96 0.53
CA LYS A 240 -17.05 -11.52 -0.88
C LYS A 240 -15.64 -11.61 -1.51
N THR A 241 -14.62 -11.19 -0.79
CA THR A 241 -13.24 -11.06 -1.32
C THR A 241 -12.54 -12.40 -1.64
N PRO A 242 -12.39 -13.37 -0.72
CA PRO A 242 -11.72 -14.65 -0.95
C PRO A 242 -12.48 -15.58 -1.89
N PHE A 243 -13.82 -15.58 -1.91
CA PHE A 243 -14.56 -16.35 -2.91
C PHE A 243 -14.26 -15.84 -4.34
N LEU A 244 -14.06 -14.53 -4.50
CA LEU A 244 -13.61 -13.95 -5.76
C LEU A 244 -12.13 -14.29 -6.05
N ILE A 245 -11.26 -14.23 -5.04
CA ILE A 245 -9.82 -14.56 -5.18
C ILE A 245 -9.63 -16.05 -5.52
N LEU A 246 -10.29 -16.98 -4.84
CA LEU A 246 -10.19 -18.42 -5.13
C LEU A 246 -10.66 -18.73 -6.55
N LYS A 247 -11.75 -18.10 -6.99
CA LYS A 247 -12.21 -18.18 -8.39
C LYS A 247 -11.15 -17.67 -9.36
N VAL A 248 -10.53 -16.52 -9.07
CA VAL A 248 -9.48 -15.94 -9.91
C VAL A 248 -8.20 -16.78 -9.90
N ILE A 249 -7.75 -17.28 -8.75
CA ILE A 249 -6.59 -18.18 -8.63
C ILE A 249 -6.83 -19.46 -9.42
N ALA A 250 -8.00 -20.08 -9.30
CA ALA A 250 -8.36 -21.27 -10.07
C ALA A 250 -8.30 -20.97 -11.59
N LEU A 251 -8.87 -19.85 -12.03
CA LEU A 251 -8.79 -19.41 -13.42
C LEU A 251 -7.36 -19.12 -13.88
N ILE A 252 -6.52 -18.51 -13.04
CA ILE A 252 -5.10 -18.25 -13.33
C ILE A 252 -4.33 -19.57 -13.42
N HIS A 253 -4.55 -20.53 -12.53
CA HIS A 253 -3.85 -21.83 -12.58
C HIS A 253 -4.27 -22.63 -13.81
N LEU A 254 -5.57 -22.63 -14.15
CA LEU A 254 -6.07 -23.22 -15.39
C LEU A 254 -5.45 -22.54 -16.62
N HIS A 255 -5.38 -21.20 -16.62
CA HIS A 255 -4.79 -20.45 -17.71
C HIS A 255 -3.27 -20.61 -17.80
N ALA A 256 -2.56 -20.67 -16.66
CA ALA A 256 -1.13 -20.90 -16.60
C ALA A 256 -0.78 -22.33 -17.02
N ALA A 257 -1.57 -23.33 -16.61
CA ALA A 257 -1.46 -24.70 -17.09
C ALA A 257 -1.71 -24.76 -18.61
N TRP A 258 -2.72 -24.05 -19.12
CA TRP A 258 -2.96 -23.93 -20.56
C TRP A 258 -1.81 -23.22 -21.28
N LEU A 259 -1.30 -22.11 -20.76
CA LEU A 259 -0.16 -21.39 -21.33
C LEU A 259 1.13 -22.21 -21.28
N TRP A 260 1.34 -23.01 -20.24
CA TRP A 260 2.52 -23.86 -20.09
C TRP A 260 2.43 -25.10 -20.98
N LEU A 261 1.32 -25.84 -20.92
CA LEU A 261 1.10 -27.06 -21.70
C LEU A 261 0.91 -26.77 -23.19
N VAL A 262 0.24 -25.67 -23.54
CA VAL A 262 -0.17 -25.37 -24.92
C VAL A 262 0.68 -24.26 -25.56
N LYS A 263 1.17 -23.26 -24.79
CA LYS A 263 1.85 -22.06 -25.34
C LYS A 263 3.34 -21.91 -24.98
N LYS A 264 3.92 -22.77 -24.13
CA LYS A 264 5.37 -22.88 -23.80
C LYS A 264 6.10 -21.54 -23.53
N LEU A 265 5.55 -20.68 -22.68
CA LEU A 265 6.14 -19.35 -22.39
C LEU A 265 7.35 -19.41 -21.44
N PRO A 266 8.41 -18.58 -21.65
CA PRO A 266 9.61 -18.57 -20.81
C PRO A 266 9.43 -17.79 -19.49
N PHE A 267 10.00 -18.33 -18.41
CA PHE A 267 9.94 -17.79 -17.03
C PHE A 267 11.25 -17.07 -16.67
N ARG A 268 11.18 -15.89 -16.03
CA ARG A 268 12.35 -15.12 -15.55
C ARG A 268 12.52 -15.27 -14.04
N ARG A 269 13.74 -15.59 -13.58
CA ARG A 269 14.10 -15.78 -12.17
C ARG A 269 14.59 -14.47 -11.55
N LYS A 270 14.41 -14.32 -10.23
CA LYS A 270 14.79 -13.14 -9.44
C LYS A 270 16.30 -12.84 -9.41
N GLY A 271 17.15 -13.85 -9.62
CA GLY A 271 18.60 -13.78 -9.39
C GLY A 271 19.37 -12.79 -10.28
N ASP A 272 18.85 -12.47 -11.47
CA ASP A 272 19.58 -11.64 -12.45
C ASP A 272 19.54 -10.13 -12.11
N ASP A 273 18.71 -9.75 -11.14
CA ASP A 273 18.25 -8.39 -10.88
C ASP A 273 18.79 -7.82 -9.54
N ILE A 274 19.53 -8.62 -8.78
CA ILE A 274 20.04 -8.30 -7.43
C ILE A 274 20.81 -6.96 -7.37
N PRO A 275 21.74 -6.65 -8.29
CA PRO A 275 22.56 -5.44 -8.21
C PRO A 275 21.81 -4.12 -8.43
N LEU A 276 20.54 -4.15 -8.87
CA LEU A 276 19.72 -2.96 -9.14
C LEU A 276 18.74 -2.63 -8.01
N GLN A 277 18.61 -3.51 -7.00
CA GLN A 277 17.68 -3.30 -5.90
C GLN A 277 18.26 -2.35 -4.85
N ARG A 278 17.45 -1.41 -4.36
CA ARG A 278 17.89 -0.33 -3.47
C ARG A 278 16.83 0.03 -2.45
N ASN A 279 17.26 0.52 -1.27
CA ASN A 279 16.38 0.97 -0.18
C ASN A 279 15.39 -0.12 0.31
N LEU A 280 15.82 -1.38 0.38
CA LEU A 280 14.94 -2.48 0.82
C LEU A 280 15.04 -2.72 2.32
N ARG A 281 13.91 -3.04 2.93
CA ARG A 281 13.83 -3.63 4.28
C ARG A 281 13.46 -5.10 4.17
N HIS A 282 14.02 -5.89 5.09
CA HIS A 282 13.92 -7.35 5.09
C HIS A 282 14.38 -8.00 3.77
N PRO A 283 15.61 -7.71 3.28
CA PRO A 283 16.14 -8.33 2.08
C PRO A 283 16.15 -9.87 2.24
N THR A 284 15.79 -10.59 1.19
CA THR A 284 15.94 -12.04 1.19
C THR A 284 17.40 -12.46 1.33
N PRO A 285 17.69 -13.66 1.88
CA PRO A 285 19.06 -14.15 2.03
C PRO A 285 19.85 -14.18 0.70
N GLU A 286 19.17 -14.38 -0.43
CA GLU A 286 19.76 -14.34 -1.77
C GLU A 286 20.38 -12.98 -2.10
N LEU A 287 19.85 -11.88 -1.57
CA LEU A 287 20.38 -10.53 -1.78
C LEU A 287 21.59 -10.21 -0.90
N THR A 288 21.74 -10.92 0.23
CA THR A 288 22.75 -10.61 1.25
C THR A 288 23.94 -11.57 1.25
N ARG A 289 23.92 -12.62 0.41
CA ARG A 289 25.06 -13.53 0.27
C ARG A 289 26.22 -12.79 -0.43
N PRO A 290 27.43 -12.81 0.13
CA PRO A 290 28.60 -12.34 -0.61
C PRO A 290 28.79 -13.23 -1.85
N SER A 291 28.99 -12.59 -3.00
CA SER A 291 29.40 -13.21 -4.26
C SER A 291 30.78 -13.83 -4.15
#